data_AF-A0A6G7YW63-F1
#
_entry.id   AF-A0A6G7YW63-F1
#
_cell.length_a   1.000
_cell.length_b   1.000
_cell.length_c   1.000
_cell.angle_alpha   90.00
_cell.angle_beta   90.00
_cell.angle_gamma   90.00
#
_symmetry.space_group_name_H-M   'P 1'
#
loop_
_entity.id
_entity.type
_entity.pdbx_description
1 polymer ?
#
loop_
_entity_poly.entity_id
_entity_poly.type
_entity_poly.pdbx_seq_one_letter_code
_entity_poly.pdbx_strand_id
1 'polypeptide(L)'
;MKGVVRVVSAWGLVVSLLFAPAMQAKDASAKPMVVEHTYWVKPGRALQFITLYKRSEVPKLDAWVAAGKLRGYRITQPQFMAGNDQWDYRITLFWRDAESAIEAASQDLSRRKADSNDRYEDQMMLELVVDHNEVIVRETEKGVTDN
;
A
#
# COMPACT_ATOMS: atom_id res chain seq x y z
N MET A 1 -10.38 42.53 64.62
CA MET A 1 -10.85 43.24 63.41
C MET A 1 -9.70 44.04 62.80
N LYS A 2 -9.00 43.46 61.81
CA LYS A 2 -7.98 44.08 60.94
C LYS A 2 -8.02 43.19 59.68
N GLY A 3 -8.55 43.60 58.52
CA GLY A 3 -8.10 44.69 57.66
C GLY A 3 -7.48 44.05 56.41
N VAL A 4 -8.31 43.67 55.44
CA VAL A 4 -7.90 43.03 54.18
C VAL A 4 -7.26 44.07 53.27
N VAL A 5 -6.00 43.86 52.90
CA VAL A 5 -5.33 44.62 51.81
C VAL A 5 -5.24 43.71 50.61
N ARG A 6 -5.93 44.09 49.53
CA ARG A 6 -5.81 43.48 48.20
C ARG A 6 -4.59 44.10 47.52
N VAL A 7 -3.61 43.27 47.17
CA VAL A 7 -2.52 43.66 46.26
C VAL A 7 -2.86 43.09 44.88
N VAL A 8 -3.13 43.99 43.94
CA VAL A 8 -3.17 43.73 42.50
C VAL A 8 -2.00 44.47 41.90
N SER A 9 -1.05 43.75 41.31
CA SER A 9 -0.06 44.27 40.35
C SER A 9 0.89 43.11 40.00
N ALA A 10 0.77 42.51 38.81
CA ALA A 10 1.27 43.00 37.52
C ALA A 10 2.53 42.20 37.13
N TRP A 11 2.31 41.06 36.48
CA TRP A 11 3.34 40.34 35.71
C TRP A 11 2.81 40.24 34.28
N GLY A 12 3.02 41.29 33.50
CA GLY A 12 2.80 41.29 32.06
C GLY A 12 3.99 40.63 31.37
N LEU A 13 3.96 39.31 31.24
CA LEU A 13 4.85 38.56 30.35
C LEU A 13 4.08 38.33 29.05
N VAL A 14 4.16 39.29 28.14
CA VAL A 14 3.75 39.09 26.73
C VAL A 14 4.94 38.43 26.04
N VAL A 15 4.98 37.10 26.02
CA VAL A 15 5.79 36.36 25.05
C VAL A 15 4.92 36.19 23.83
N SER A 16 5.20 36.98 22.81
CA SER A 16 4.56 36.89 21.50
C SER A 16 4.74 35.49 20.92
N LEU A 17 3.62 34.90 20.51
CA LEU A 17 3.55 33.75 19.64
C LEU A 17 4.42 33.96 18.39
N LEU A 18 5.36 33.04 18.18
CA LEU A 18 5.78 32.63 16.85
C LEU A 18 5.53 31.12 16.73
N PHE A 19 4.25 30.75 16.65
CA PHE A 19 3.89 29.48 16.03
C PHE A 19 4.01 29.70 14.52
N ALA A 20 5.22 29.53 13.98
CA ALA A 20 5.36 29.26 12.56
C ALA A 20 4.68 27.91 12.31
N PRO A 21 3.65 27.82 11.45
CA PRO A 21 3.30 26.52 10.92
C PRO A 21 4.54 26.04 10.19
N ALA A 22 5.13 24.94 10.65
CA ALA A 22 6.01 24.15 9.83
C ALA A 22 5.17 23.71 8.63
N MET A 23 5.22 24.48 7.55
CA MET A 23 4.95 23.98 6.22
C MET A 23 5.89 22.79 6.08
N GLN A 24 5.38 21.59 6.33
CA GLN A 24 5.97 20.38 5.80
C GLN A 24 6.05 20.63 4.30
N ALA A 25 7.26 20.95 3.84
CA ALA A 25 7.59 20.86 2.45
C ALA A 25 7.25 19.42 2.06
N LYS A 26 6.09 19.23 1.44
CA LYS A 26 5.73 17.97 0.79
C LYS A 26 6.82 17.80 -0.26
N ASP A 27 7.73 16.88 0.03
CA ASP A 27 9.01 16.74 -0.67
C ASP A 27 8.82 16.80 -2.18
N ALA A 28 9.70 17.59 -2.80
CA ALA A 28 9.78 17.73 -4.22
C ALA A 28 9.99 16.35 -4.88
N SER A 29 9.09 16.02 -5.81
CA SER A 29 9.09 14.83 -6.67
C SER A 29 8.82 13.49 -5.97
N ALA A 30 7.56 13.25 -5.59
CA ALA A 30 7.07 11.90 -5.33
C ALA A 30 7.36 10.99 -6.55
N LYS A 31 8.33 10.06 -6.40
CA LYS A 31 8.83 9.24 -7.50
C LYS A 31 7.95 7.99 -7.65
N PRO A 32 7.53 7.64 -8.87
CA PRO A 32 6.82 6.39 -9.10
C PRO A 32 7.64 5.16 -8.70
N MET A 33 6.94 4.17 -8.17
CA MET A 33 7.52 2.95 -7.61
C MET A 33 6.83 1.74 -8.20
N VAL A 34 7.59 0.70 -8.54
CA VAL A 34 7.05 -0.56 -9.03
C VAL A 34 7.36 -1.64 -8.01
N VAL A 35 6.36 -2.43 -7.64
CA VAL A 35 6.51 -3.55 -6.70
C VAL A 35 6.05 -4.82 -7.39
N GLU A 36 6.87 -5.86 -7.31
CA GLU A 36 6.51 -7.20 -7.79
C GLU A 36 6.23 -8.11 -6.60
N HIS A 37 5.07 -8.76 -6.66
CA HIS A 37 4.63 -9.81 -5.75
C HIS A 37 4.68 -11.14 -6.51
N THR A 38 5.62 -12.02 -6.17
CA THR A 38 5.69 -13.36 -6.76
C THR A 38 5.14 -14.38 -5.78
N TYR A 39 4.38 -15.34 -6.32
CA TYR A 39 3.72 -16.38 -5.54
C TYR A 39 4.11 -17.75 -6.09
N TRP A 40 4.59 -18.61 -5.20
CA TRP A 40 4.66 -20.05 -5.40
C TRP A 40 3.47 -20.68 -4.71
N VAL A 41 2.73 -21.52 -5.41
CA VAL A 41 1.45 -22.08 -4.96
C VAL A 41 1.58 -23.60 -4.83
N LYS A 42 0.82 -24.18 -3.89
CA LYS A 42 0.79 -25.63 -3.70
C LYS A 42 0.47 -26.35 -5.03
N PRO A 43 1.12 -27.50 -5.31
CA PRO A 43 0.88 -28.25 -6.54
C PRO A 43 -0.61 -28.53 -6.78
N GLY A 44 -1.09 -28.27 -8.01
CA GLY A 44 -2.49 -28.46 -8.39
C GLY A 44 -3.47 -27.41 -7.84
N ARG A 45 -3.00 -26.37 -7.14
CA ARG A 45 -3.85 -25.33 -6.53
C ARG A 45 -3.78 -23.96 -7.21
N ALA A 46 -2.98 -23.81 -8.27
CA ALA A 46 -2.81 -22.55 -8.99
C ALA A 46 -4.12 -21.90 -9.48
N LEU A 47 -5.07 -22.71 -9.97
CA LEU A 47 -6.39 -22.20 -10.41
C LEU A 47 -7.27 -21.73 -9.24
N GLN A 48 -7.20 -22.44 -8.12
CA GLN A 48 -7.94 -22.05 -6.91
C GLN A 48 -7.38 -20.74 -6.35
N PHE A 49 -6.05 -20.62 -6.28
CA PHE A 49 -5.38 -19.39 -5.84
C PHE A 49 -5.81 -18.18 -6.67
N ILE A 50 -5.71 -18.25 -8.00
CA ILE A 50 -6.05 -17.08 -8.83
C ILE A 50 -7.53 -16.75 -8.80
N THR A 51 -8.40 -17.74 -8.59
CA THR A 51 -9.84 -17.52 -8.43
C THR A 51 -10.12 -16.71 -7.16
N LEU A 52 -9.50 -17.10 -6.04
CA LEU A 52 -9.62 -16.36 -4.78
C LEU A 52 -8.99 -14.97 -4.90
N TYR A 53 -7.78 -14.86 -5.45
CA TYR A 53 -7.09 -13.59 -5.66
C TYR A 53 -7.92 -12.61 -6.50
N LYS A 54 -8.54 -13.08 -7.59
CA LYS A 54 -9.42 -12.24 -8.42
C LYS A 54 -10.69 -11.82 -7.71
N ARG A 55 -11.18 -12.62 -6.76
CA ARG A 55 -12.40 -12.28 -6.02
C ARG A 55 -12.11 -11.31 -4.88
N SER A 56 -11.00 -11.50 -4.15
CA SER A 56 -10.69 -10.70 -2.96
C SER A 56 -9.75 -9.54 -3.25
N GLU A 57 -8.66 -9.74 -4.00
CA GLU A 57 -7.60 -8.73 -4.17
C GLU A 57 -7.84 -7.79 -5.35
N VAL A 58 -8.31 -8.29 -6.49
CA VAL A 58 -8.51 -7.45 -7.71
C VAL A 58 -9.46 -6.27 -7.47
N PRO A 59 -10.63 -6.41 -6.80
CA PRO A 59 -11.48 -5.26 -6.50
C PRO A 59 -10.77 -4.18 -5.66
N LYS A 60 -9.81 -4.58 -4.82
CA LYS A 60 -8.98 -3.65 -4.02
C LYS A 60 -8.02 -2.89 -4.92
N LEU A 61 -7.34 -3.60 -5.82
CA LEU A 61 -6.43 -3.00 -6.79
C LEU A 61 -7.16 -2.03 -7.72
N ASP A 62 -8.33 -2.41 -8.22
CA ASP A 62 -9.18 -1.55 -9.05
C ASP A 62 -9.60 -0.27 -8.31
N ALA A 63 -9.97 -0.39 -7.03
CA ALA A 63 -10.29 0.76 -6.20
C ALA A 63 -9.07 1.69 -5.99
N TRP A 64 -7.86 1.13 -5.85
CA TRP A 64 -6.62 1.92 -5.74
C TRP A 64 -6.21 2.59 -7.04
N VAL A 65 -6.49 1.95 -8.19
CA VAL A 65 -6.35 2.59 -9.51
C VAL A 65 -7.32 3.74 -9.64
N ALA A 66 -8.60 3.53 -9.33
CA ALA A 66 -9.63 4.57 -9.39
C ALA A 66 -9.33 5.76 -8.44
N ALA A 67 -8.73 5.49 -7.28
CA ALA A 67 -8.30 6.50 -6.32
C ALA A 67 -6.96 7.18 -6.68
N GLY A 68 -6.31 6.79 -7.78
CA GLY A 68 -5.03 7.36 -8.22
C GLY A 68 -3.83 6.96 -7.36
N LYS A 69 -3.95 5.96 -6.49
CA LYS A 69 -2.83 5.41 -5.69
C LYS A 69 -1.94 4.51 -6.54
N LEU A 70 -2.58 3.69 -7.40
CA LEU A 70 -1.93 2.93 -8.45
C LEU A 70 -2.14 3.61 -9.80
N ARG A 71 -1.10 3.62 -10.63
CA ARG A 71 -1.19 3.92 -12.06
C ARG A 71 -1.73 2.74 -12.86
N GLY A 72 -1.65 1.53 -12.29
CA GLY A 72 -2.15 0.29 -12.85
C GLY A 72 -1.56 -0.92 -12.12
N TYR A 73 -1.90 -2.11 -12.59
CA TYR A 73 -1.25 -3.35 -12.18
C TYR A 73 -1.24 -4.36 -13.33
N ARG A 74 -0.41 -5.39 -13.21
CA ARG A 74 -0.31 -6.51 -14.15
C ARG A 74 -0.32 -7.82 -13.40
N ILE A 75 -1.08 -8.80 -13.89
CA ILE A 75 -1.09 -10.17 -13.38
C ILE A 75 -0.48 -11.06 -14.45
N THR A 76 0.63 -11.71 -14.14
CA THR A 76 1.37 -12.57 -15.06
C THR A 76 1.37 -14.00 -14.54
N GLN A 77 1.17 -14.96 -15.44
CA GLN A 77 1.33 -16.38 -15.20
C GLN A 77 2.28 -16.94 -16.27
N PRO A 78 3.26 -17.80 -15.94
CA PRO A 78 4.07 -18.41 -16.97
C PRO A 78 3.27 -19.43 -17.77
N GLN A 79 3.40 -19.41 -19.09
CA GLN A 79 2.73 -20.39 -19.97
C GLN A 79 3.49 -21.73 -20.05
N PHE A 80 4.80 -21.68 -19.90
CA PHE A 80 5.67 -22.85 -19.92
C PHE A 80 6.60 -22.81 -18.71
N MET A 81 6.80 -23.97 -18.11
CA MET A 81 7.75 -24.13 -17.01
C MET A 81 9.18 -24.08 -17.58
N ALA A 82 9.97 -23.10 -17.14
CA ALA A 82 11.34 -22.87 -17.57
C ALA A 82 12.38 -23.38 -16.55
N GLY A 83 11.96 -23.73 -15.33
CA GLY A 83 12.83 -24.29 -14.29
C GLY A 83 12.15 -24.40 -12.92
N ASN A 84 12.90 -24.92 -11.94
CA ASN A 84 12.37 -25.22 -10.60
C ASN A 84 12.19 -23.97 -9.70
N ASP A 85 12.81 -22.84 -10.05
CA ASP A 85 12.75 -21.59 -9.27
C ASP A 85 11.76 -20.58 -9.87
N GLN A 86 10.80 -21.07 -10.65
CA GLN A 86 9.80 -20.26 -11.30
C GLN A 86 8.56 -20.11 -10.43
N TRP A 87 8.12 -18.87 -10.24
CA TRP A 87 6.85 -18.54 -9.58
C TRP A 87 5.64 -18.97 -10.43
N ASP A 88 4.51 -19.25 -9.77
CA ASP A 88 3.24 -19.57 -10.44
C ASP A 88 2.51 -18.30 -10.91
N TYR A 89 2.54 -17.25 -10.09
CA TYR A 89 1.98 -15.95 -10.44
C TYR A 89 2.90 -14.80 -10.03
N ARG A 90 2.91 -13.74 -10.83
CA ARG A 90 3.55 -12.47 -10.53
C ARG A 90 2.59 -11.32 -10.71
N ILE A 91 2.40 -10.54 -9.66
CA ILE A 91 1.59 -9.33 -9.66
C ILE A 91 2.54 -8.13 -9.62
N THR A 92 2.50 -7.28 -10.65
CA THR A 92 3.28 -6.05 -10.71
C THR A 92 2.36 -4.88 -10.41
N LEU A 93 2.67 -4.10 -9.38
CA LEU A 93 1.91 -2.92 -8.96
C LEU A 93 2.67 -1.65 -9.34
N PHE A 94 2.03 -0.76 -10.10
CA PHE A 94 2.61 0.51 -10.54
C PHE A 94 2.16 1.64 -9.62
N TRP A 95 2.79 1.82 -8.48
CA TRP A 95 2.45 2.88 -7.53
C TRP A 95 2.75 4.28 -8.09
N ARG A 96 1.88 5.23 -7.75
CA ARG A 96 2.12 6.66 -8.00
C ARG A 96 3.38 7.13 -7.29
N ASP A 97 3.54 6.71 -6.03
CA ASP A 97 4.68 6.98 -5.16
C ASP A 97 4.65 6.06 -3.93
N ALA A 98 5.69 6.11 -3.10
CA ALA A 98 5.79 5.31 -1.88
C ALA A 98 4.74 5.69 -0.83
N GLU A 99 4.35 6.97 -0.72
CA GLU A 99 3.32 7.43 0.21
C GLU A 99 1.98 6.75 -0.08
N SER A 100 1.60 6.68 -1.36
CA SER A 100 0.38 5.99 -1.82
C SER A 100 0.35 4.51 -1.44
N ALA A 101 1.51 3.83 -1.50
CA ALA A 101 1.63 2.43 -1.10
C ALA A 101 1.41 2.24 0.40
N ILE A 102 1.99 3.12 1.22
CA ILE A 102 1.82 3.11 2.69
C ILE A 102 0.36 3.39 3.06
N GLU A 103 -0.26 4.39 2.45
CA GLU A 103 -1.68 4.71 2.67
C GLU A 103 -2.61 3.56 2.27
N ALA A 104 -2.33 2.90 1.13
CA ALA A 104 -3.09 1.75 0.66
C ALA A 104 -2.99 0.57 1.64
N ALA A 105 -1.79 0.25 2.12
CA ALA A 105 -1.59 -0.79 3.12
C ALA A 105 -2.33 -0.50 4.43
N SER A 106 -2.29 0.74 4.92
CA SER A 106 -3.01 1.15 6.13
C SER A 106 -4.54 1.04 5.97
N GLN A 107 -5.06 1.44 4.80
CA GLN A 107 -6.47 1.30 4.47
C GLN A 107 -6.90 -0.17 4.39
N ASP A 108 -6.09 -1.03 3.77
CA ASP A 108 -6.36 -2.48 3.68
C ASP A 108 -6.41 -3.12 5.06
N LEU A 109 -5.42 -2.85 5.92
CA LEU A 109 -5.41 -3.31 7.30
C LEU A 109 -6.66 -2.86 8.07
N SER A 110 -7.13 -1.64 7.84
CA SER A 110 -8.35 -1.11 8.47
C SER A 110 -9.61 -1.83 7.97
N ARG A 111 -9.74 -2.04 6.66
CA ARG A 111 -10.85 -2.81 6.07
C ARG A 111 -10.88 -4.24 6.60
N ARG A 112 -9.74 -4.94 6.59
CA ARG A 112 -9.63 -6.32 7.11
C ARG A 112 -9.99 -6.41 8.60
N LYS A 113 -9.82 -5.34 9.37
CA LYS A 113 -10.31 -5.33 10.77
C LYS A 113 -11.83 -5.22 10.86
N ALA A 114 -12.47 -4.57 9.89
CA ALA A 114 -13.91 -4.31 9.88
C ALA A 114 -14.76 -5.44 9.26
N ASP A 115 -14.27 -6.11 8.21
CA ASP A 115 -15.01 -7.15 7.49
C ASP A 115 -14.43 -8.55 7.79
N SER A 116 -15.24 -9.45 8.34
CA SER A 116 -14.81 -10.83 8.66
C SER A 116 -14.78 -11.76 7.45
N ASN A 117 -15.55 -11.50 6.40
CA ASN A 117 -15.60 -12.34 5.22
C ASN A 117 -14.35 -12.15 4.35
N ASP A 118 -13.93 -10.90 4.13
CA ASP A 118 -12.68 -10.57 3.43
C ASP A 118 -11.48 -11.26 4.07
N ARG A 119 -11.41 -11.26 5.41
CA ARG A 119 -10.35 -11.94 6.16
C ARG A 119 -10.32 -13.45 5.89
N TYR A 120 -11.50 -14.07 5.81
CA TYR A 120 -11.61 -15.51 5.62
C TYR A 120 -11.11 -15.91 4.22
N GLU A 121 -11.56 -15.22 3.17
CA GLU A 121 -11.12 -15.52 1.80
C GLU A 121 -9.62 -15.27 1.61
N ASP A 122 -9.12 -14.16 2.17
CA ASP A 122 -7.70 -13.85 2.13
C ASP A 122 -6.88 -14.92 2.86
N GLN A 123 -7.36 -15.42 4.00
CA GLN A 123 -6.70 -16.49 4.73
C GLN A 123 -6.71 -17.81 3.94
N MET A 124 -7.83 -18.17 3.32
CA MET A 124 -7.90 -19.34 2.44
C MET A 124 -6.94 -19.22 1.25
N MET A 125 -6.81 -18.02 0.66
CA MET A 125 -5.88 -17.77 -0.43
C MET A 125 -4.43 -17.94 0.03
N LEU A 126 -4.07 -17.36 1.18
CA LEU A 126 -2.72 -17.46 1.76
C LEU A 126 -2.36 -18.90 2.14
N GLU A 127 -3.31 -19.72 2.56
CA GLU A 127 -3.07 -21.15 2.82
C GLU A 127 -2.67 -21.95 1.57
N LEU A 128 -2.94 -21.44 0.36
CA LEU A 128 -2.51 -22.07 -0.89
C LEU A 128 -1.08 -21.71 -1.28
N VAL A 129 -0.50 -20.68 -0.67
CA VAL A 129 0.83 -20.17 -0.99
C VAL A 129 1.89 -21.01 -0.26
N VAL A 130 2.91 -21.43 -1.01
CA VAL A 130 4.11 -22.10 -0.49
C VAL A 130 5.18 -21.07 -0.14
N ASP A 131 5.38 -20.10 -1.02
CA ASP A 131 6.32 -19.00 -0.82
C ASP A 131 5.80 -17.71 -1.47
N HIS A 132 6.20 -16.58 -0.92
CA HIS A 132 5.81 -15.26 -1.40
C HIS A 132 6.97 -14.27 -1.23
N ASN A 133 7.32 -13.60 -2.31
CA ASN A 133 8.30 -12.52 -2.29
C ASN A 133 7.66 -11.21 -2.74
N GLU A 134 8.10 -10.13 -2.10
CA GLU A 134 7.77 -8.75 -2.45
C GLU A 134 9.07 -7.99 -2.72
N VAL A 135 9.21 -7.45 -3.93
CA VAL A 135 10.44 -6.78 -4.36
C VAL A 135 10.11 -5.47 -5.04
N ILE A 136 10.78 -4.39 -4.61
CA ILE A 136 10.74 -3.11 -5.32
C ILE A 136 11.65 -3.21 -6.54
N VAL A 137 11.09 -3.01 -7.73
CA VAL A 137 11.82 -3.11 -8.99
C VAL A 137 11.91 -1.77 -9.70
N ARG A 138 12.88 -1.66 -10.61
CA ARG A 138 12.95 -0.57 -11.59
C ARG A 138 12.63 -1.15 -12.95
N GLU A 139 11.47 -0.78 -13.50
CA GLU A 139 11.18 -1.06 -14.91
C GLU A 139 11.81 0.03 -15.79
N THR A 140 12.49 -0.41 -16.85
CA THR A 140 12.98 0.47 -17.91
C THR A 140 12.29 0.03 -19.19
N GLU A 141 11.33 0.81 -19.66
CA GLU A 141 10.74 0.57 -20.98
C GLU A 141 11.61 1.24 -22.03
N LYS A 142 12.14 0.45 -22.97
CA LYS A 142 12.84 0.95 -24.15
C LYS A 142 12.03 0.57 -25.38
N GLY A 143 11.18 1.49 -25.84
CA GLY A 143 10.43 1.39 -27.10
C GLY A 143 9.34 0.32 -27.13
N VAL A 144 8.11 0.73 -26.81
CA VAL A 144 6.93 0.17 -27.48
C VAL A 144 6.58 1.17 -28.58
N THR A 145 7.07 0.93 -29.78
CA THR A 145 6.46 1.54 -30.97
C THR A 145 5.13 0.83 -31.16
N ASP A 146 4.03 1.54 -30.91
CA ASP A 146 2.70 1.14 -31.38
C ASP A 146 2.80 0.78 -32.86
N ASN A 147 2.24 -0.37 -33.21
CA ASN A 147 2.08 -0.83 -34.57
C ASN A 147 0.58 -0.96 -34.85
#